data_AF-O32860-F1
#
_entry.id   AF-O32860-F1
#
_cell.length_a   1.000
_cell.length_b   1.000
_cell.length_c   1.000
_cell.angle_alpha   90.00
_cell.angle_beta   90.00
_cell.angle_gamma   90.00
#
_symmetry.space_group_name_H-M   'P 1'
#
loop_
_entity.id
_entity.type
_entity.pdbx_description
1 polymer ?
#
loop_
_entity_poly.entity_id
_entity_poly.type
_entity_poly.pdbx_seq_one_letter_code
_entity_poly.pdbx_strand_id
1 'polypeptide(L)'
;MPAPSEFVGLELDADAYAGVPCWSGGPAHWAHVTVAVAYDVHYAMVRPRMCNGGIARTTLIVIAAAMAQTADWDTGRNCRPTNEQLEAATGFDERTIQGAHECLRLLGVATEVLRGRQRTYTERMPPWRMGDRHRGWPSLWALHGNPHIARVVHSLSPHLERSQATTKNSPLKRLVTTQGGRKRPAPKPARRRAPDEAGRRLATRWRADRHAPPWVRTYAADSWAAMLAAPAAAGWTPADLTALVRDWLSTGHWVPDVPARPIALLGTMLAWHTSHNSLEDRPAALDEAREAEELAAARRCVRDQFRAHDEYATDRATAQAALDGPGHAAARQAVAEAVRRAACKRTVVVAAETAQFAAMVQTARSPR
;
A
#
# COMPACT_ATOMS: atom_id res chain seq x y z
N MET A 1 -33.02 -6.95 9.61
CA MET A 1 -32.20 -7.50 8.51
C MET A 1 -31.47 -8.69 9.08
N PRO A 2 -31.62 -9.89 8.50
CA PRO A 2 -30.87 -11.06 8.96
C PRO A 2 -29.37 -10.87 8.79
N ALA A 3 -28.58 -11.64 9.54
CA ALA A 3 -27.13 -11.57 9.51
C ALA A 3 -26.59 -12.02 8.14
N PRO A 4 -25.51 -11.39 7.62
CA PRO A 4 -24.92 -11.75 6.32
C PRO A 4 -24.44 -13.21 6.24
N SER A 5 -24.23 -13.88 7.38
CA SER A 5 -23.92 -15.31 7.49
C SER A 5 -25.09 -16.24 7.11
N GLU A 6 -26.32 -15.72 6.96
CA GLU A 6 -27.49 -16.51 6.54
C GLU A 6 -27.63 -16.60 5.01
N PHE A 7 -26.82 -15.87 4.24
CA PHE A 7 -26.76 -16.01 2.80
C PHE A 7 -25.85 -17.19 2.44
N VAL A 8 -26.44 -18.31 2.06
CA VAL A 8 -25.69 -19.39 1.39
C VAL A 8 -25.31 -18.89 0.00
N GLY A 9 -24.17 -18.19 -0.07
CA GLY A 9 -23.52 -17.81 -1.32
C GLY A 9 -22.78 -18.99 -1.91
N LEU A 10 -22.68 -19.05 -3.24
CA LEU A 10 -21.68 -19.87 -3.90
C LEU A 10 -20.30 -19.29 -3.57
N GLU A 11 -19.71 -19.76 -2.47
CA GLU A 11 -18.33 -19.49 -2.11
C GLU A 11 -17.42 -20.23 -3.10
N LEU A 12 -16.42 -19.51 -3.59
CA LEU A 12 -15.42 -20.02 -4.51
C LEU A 12 -14.15 -20.27 -3.71
N ASP A 13 -13.42 -21.32 -4.07
CA ASP A 13 -12.07 -21.51 -3.56
C ASP A 13 -11.20 -20.29 -3.91
N ALA A 14 -10.21 -19.99 -3.06
CA ALA A 14 -9.34 -18.83 -3.23
C ALA A 14 -8.65 -18.78 -4.62
N ASP A 15 -8.43 -19.96 -5.21
CA ASP A 15 -7.76 -20.14 -6.49
C ASP A 15 -8.71 -20.23 -7.70
N ALA A 16 -10.03 -20.02 -7.53
CA ALA A 16 -11.00 -20.16 -8.62
C ALA A 16 -10.72 -19.23 -9.82
N TYR A 17 -10.02 -18.11 -9.58
CA TYR A 17 -9.62 -17.15 -10.63
C TYR A 17 -8.14 -17.25 -11.01
N ALA A 18 -7.43 -18.29 -10.58
CA ALA A 18 -6.01 -18.47 -10.88
C ALA A 18 -5.77 -18.50 -12.39
N GLY A 19 -4.87 -17.63 -12.87
CA GLY A 19 -4.55 -17.51 -14.30
C GLY A 19 -5.55 -16.71 -15.14
N VAL A 20 -6.68 -16.26 -14.57
CA VAL A 20 -7.65 -15.42 -15.30
C VAL A 20 -7.36 -13.93 -15.05
N PRO A 21 -6.96 -13.16 -16.08
CA PRO A 21 -6.65 -11.76 -15.93
C PRO A 21 -7.91 -10.94 -15.57
N CYS A 22 -7.71 -9.77 -14.97
CA CYS A 22 -8.79 -8.79 -14.84
C CYS A 22 -8.94 -8.00 -16.14
N TRP A 23 -10.09 -7.35 -16.35
CA TRP A 23 -10.19 -6.36 -17.43
C TRP A 23 -9.37 -5.11 -17.14
N SER A 24 -9.00 -4.38 -18.19
CA SER A 24 -8.37 -3.06 -18.10
C SER A 24 -9.34 -2.02 -18.66
N GLY A 25 -9.75 -1.03 -17.86
CA GLY A 25 -10.60 0.08 -18.31
C GLY A 25 -12.08 0.00 -17.97
N GLY A 26 -12.52 -1.02 -17.22
CA GLY A 26 -13.89 -1.15 -16.72
C GLY A 26 -14.94 -1.57 -17.76
N PRO A 27 -16.23 -1.66 -17.36
CA PRO A 27 -17.31 -2.23 -18.16
C PRO A 27 -17.50 -1.64 -19.56
N ALA A 28 -17.55 -0.31 -19.65
CA ALA A 28 -17.80 0.37 -20.92
C ALA A 28 -16.63 0.17 -21.89
N HIS A 29 -15.39 0.25 -21.40
CA HIS A 29 -14.21 -0.01 -22.21
C HIS A 29 -14.17 -1.47 -22.66
N TRP A 30 -14.44 -2.42 -21.75
CA TRP A 30 -14.43 -3.83 -22.08
C TRP A 30 -15.47 -4.17 -23.16
N ALA A 31 -16.73 -3.74 -23.00
CA ALA A 31 -17.79 -4.06 -23.96
C ALA A 31 -17.62 -3.32 -25.30
N HIS A 32 -17.32 -2.02 -25.29
CA HIS A 32 -17.32 -1.21 -26.51
C HIS A 32 -15.97 -1.13 -27.22
N VAL A 33 -14.86 -1.42 -26.53
CA VAL A 33 -13.51 -1.40 -27.11
C VAL A 33 -12.95 -2.81 -27.18
N THR A 34 -12.78 -3.50 -26.05
CA THR A 34 -12.11 -4.81 -26.03
C THR A 34 -12.88 -5.86 -26.84
N VAL A 35 -14.16 -6.05 -26.56
CA VAL A 35 -15.00 -7.03 -27.29
C VAL A 35 -15.15 -6.63 -28.75
N ALA A 36 -15.34 -5.35 -29.02
CA ALA A 36 -15.51 -4.82 -30.37
C ALA A 36 -14.26 -5.06 -31.24
N VAL A 37 -13.07 -4.75 -30.71
CA VAL A 37 -11.79 -5.01 -31.38
C VAL A 37 -11.53 -6.51 -31.50
N ALA A 38 -11.82 -7.30 -30.46
CA ALA A 38 -11.67 -8.76 -30.52
C ALA A 38 -12.52 -9.38 -31.63
N TYR A 39 -13.77 -8.93 -31.73
CA TYR A 39 -14.66 -9.33 -32.81
C TYR A 39 -14.04 -8.97 -34.17
N ASP A 40 -13.64 -7.73 -34.38
CA ASP A 40 -13.11 -7.27 -35.68
C ASP A 40 -11.84 -8.04 -36.09
N VAL A 41 -10.99 -8.42 -35.12
CA VAL A 41 -9.73 -9.13 -35.39
C VAL A 41 -9.90 -10.65 -35.53
N HIS A 42 -10.74 -11.28 -34.71
CA HIS A 42 -10.78 -12.75 -34.59
C HIS A 42 -12.08 -13.41 -35.04
N TYR A 43 -13.16 -12.66 -35.27
CA TYR A 43 -14.46 -13.26 -35.53
C TYR A 43 -14.50 -14.15 -36.78
N ALA A 44 -13.75 -13.81 -37.84
CA ALA A 44 -13.66 -14.65 -39.03
C ALA A 44 -13.13 -16.07 -38.73
N MET A 45 -12.23 -16.19 -37.76
CA MET A 45 -11.66 -17.47 -37.31
C MET A 45 -12.55 -18.16 -36.27
N VAL A 46 -13.28 -17.39 -35.46
CA VAL A 46 -14.18 -17.90 -34.41
C VAL A 46 -15.50 -18.42 -34.97
N ARG A 47 -16.09 -17.73 -35.94
CA ARG A 47 -17.43 -18.03 -36.48
C ARG A 47 -17.63 -19.49 -36.91
N PRO A 48 -16.68 -20.15 -37.61
CA PRO A 48 -16.82 -21.57 -37.98
C PRO A 48 -16.84 -22.53 -36.79
N ARG A 49 -16.34 -22.11 -35.61
CA ARG A 49 -16.31 -22.93 -34.38
C ARG A 49 -17.55 -22.76 -33.51
N MET A 50 -18.43 -21.80 -33.85
CA MET A 50 -19.66 -21.55 -33.10
C MET A 50 -20.77 -22.51 -33.51
N CYS A 51 -21.51 -23.03 -32.54
CA CYS A 51 -22.59 -24.00 -32.77
C CYS A 51 -23.78 -23.42 -33.57
N ASN A 52 -24.05 -22.12 -33.48
CA ASN A 52 -25.31 -21.51 -33.96
C ASN A 52 -25.17 -20.55 -35.17
N GLY A 53 -24.11 -20.66 -35.97
CA GLY A 53 -24.00 -19.92 -37.26
C GLY A 53 -23.48 -18.48 -37.17
N GLY A 54 -23.10 -18.03 -35.97
CA GLY A 54 -22.51 -16.73 -35.69
C GLY A 54 -23.45 -15.76 -34.98
N ILE A 55 -22.92 -14.60 -34.63
CA ILE A 55 -23.64 -13.50 -33.97
C ILE A 55 -23.23 -12.18 -34.61
N ALA A 56 -24.15 -11.23 -34.73
CA ALA A 56 -23.81 -9.90 -35.23
C ALA A 56 -22.97 -9.11 -34.22
N ARG A 57 -22.05 -8.27 -34.71
CA ARG A 57 -21.15 -7.44 -33.89
C ARG A 57 -21.91 -6.58 -32.89
N THR A 58 -22.97 -5.91 -33.33
CA THR A 58 -23.78 -5.01 -32.50
C THR A 58 -24.50 -5.79 -31.40
N THR A 59 -25.10 -6.93 -31.74
CA THR A 59 -25.75 -7.84 -30.78
C THR A 59 -24.78 -8.31 -29.71
N LEU A 60 -23.57 -8.75 -30.11
CA LEU A 60 -22.54 -9.19 -29.16
C LEU A 60 -22.14 -8.06 -28.19
N ILE A 61 -21.95 -6.84 -28.70
CA ILE A 61 -21.57 -5.70 -27.87
C ILE A 61 -22.67 -5.33 -26.88
N VAL A 62 -23.95 -5.39 -27.28
CA VAL A 62 -25.08 -5.11 -26.38
C VAL A 62 -25.17 -6.14 -25.26
N ILE A 63 -25.05 -7.43 -25.59
CA ILE A 63 -25.07 -8.50 -24.59
C ILE A 63 -23.84 -8.40 -23.68
N ALA A 64 -22.66 -8.12 -24.23
CA ALA A 64 -21.45 -7.87 -23.45
C ALA A 64 -21.64 -6.69 -22.48
N ALA A 65 -22.22 -5.58 -22.93
CA ALA A 65 -22.49 -4.43 -22.06
C ALA A 65 -23.47 -4.77 -20.93
N ALA A 66 -24.45 -5.64 -21.16
CA ALA A 66 -25.35 -6.14 -20.13
C ALA A 66 -24.62 -7.06 -19.13
N MET A 67 -23.76 -7.98 -19.60
CA MET A 67 -22.93 -8.81 -18.72
C MET A 67 -21.97 -7.95 -17.87
N ALA A 68 -21.37 -6.92 -18.44
CA ALA A 68 -20.41 -6.08 -17.75
C ALA A 68 -21.03 -5.28 -16.59
N GLN A 69 -22.35 -5.03 -16.62
CA GLN A 69 -23.08 -4.39 -15.52
C GLN A 69 -23.30 -5.30 -14.31
N THR A 70 -23.22 -6.62 -14.49
CA THR A 70 -23.38 -7.61 -13.40
C THR A 70 -22.05 -8.12 -12.86
N ALA A 71 -20.93 -7.63 -13.41
CA ALA A 71 -19.59 -7.97 -12.98
C ALA A 71 -19.05 -6.97 -11.95
N ASP A 72 -18.08 -7.40 -11.15
CA ASP A 72 -17.35 -6.53 -10.25
C ASP A 72 -16.64 -5.43 -11.06
N TRP A 73 -16.92 -4.18 -10.72
CA TRP A 73 -16.51 -3.02 -11.51
C TRP A 73 -14.98 -2.96 -11.74
N ASP A 74 -14.20 -3.25 -10.71
CA ASP A 74 -12.75 -3.10 -10.75
C ASP A 74 -12.04 -4.25 -11.48
N THR A 75 -12.60 -5.46 -11.43
CA THR A 75 -11.89 -6.68 -11.89
C THR A 75 -12.53 -7.34 -13.10
N GLY A 76 -13.83 -7.14 -13.33
CA GLY A 76 -14.61 -7.89 -14.32
C GLY A 76 -14.96 -9.30 -13.88
N ARG A 77 -14.66 -9.66 -12.62
CA ARG A 77 -14.98 -10.97 -12.04
C ARG A 77 -16.38 -10.99 -11.47
N ASN A 78 -16.77 -12.14 -10.91
CA ASN A 78 -18.07 -12.35 -10.28
C ASN A 78 -19.29 -12.01 -11.17
N CYS A 79 -19.14 -12.05 -12.50
CA CYS A 79 -20.22 -11.81 -13.44
C CYS A 79 -21.17 -13.01 -13.44
N ARG A 80 -22.38 -12.83 -12.91
CA ARG A 80 -23.37 -13.92 -12.70
C ARG A 80 -24.76 -13.59 -13.27
N PRO A 81 -24.87 -13.12 -14.52
CA PRO A 81 -26.17 -12.83 -15.09
C PRO A 81 -26.95 -14.13 -15.36
N THR A 82 -28.23 -14.16 -15.02
CA THR A 82 -29.13 -15.21 -15.52
C THR A 82 -29.52 -14.93 -16.97
N ASN A 83 -29.91 -15.96 -17.73
CA ASN A 83 -30.43 -15.76 -19.09
C ASN A 83 -31.64 -14.82 -19.05
N GLU A 84 -32.60 -15.04 -18.14
CA GLU A 84 -33.77 -14.16 -17.93
C GLU A 84 -33.39 -12.70 -17.69
N GLN A 85 -32.34 -12.42 -16.91
CA GLN A 85 -31.85 -11.06 -16.67
C GLN A 85 -31.28 -10.42 -17.94
N LEU A 86 -30.54 -11.20 -18.74
CA LEU A 86 -29.99 -10.72 -20.02
C LEU A 86 -31.09 -10.52 -21.06
N GLU A 87 -32.07 -11.41 -21.12
CA GLU A 87 -33.26 -11.25 -21.97
C GLU A 87 -34.00 -9.96 -21.61
N ALA A 88 -34.26 -9.73 -20.32
CA ALA A 88 -34.91 -8.50 -19.85
C ALA A 88 -34.09 -7.24 -20.13
N ALA A 89 -32.77 -7.30 -20.02
CA ALA A 89 -31.88 -6.14 -20.22
C ALA A 89 -31.62 -5.82 -21.69
N THR A 90 -31.65 -6.83 -22.57
CA THR A 90 -31.20 -6.68 -23.97
C THR A 90 -32.30 -6.90 -25.01
N GLY A 91 -33.37 -7.59 -24.65
CA GLY A 91 -34.46 -7.99 -25.55
C GLY A 91 -34.11 -9.15 -26.50
N PHE A 92 -32.93 -9.77 -26.36
CA PHE A 92 -32.55 -10.95 -27.14
C PHE A 92 -33.03 -12.24 -26.50
N ASP A 93 -33.25 -13.29 -27.30
CA ASP A 93 -33.64 -14.60 -26.80
C ASP A 93 -32.47 -15.40 -26.20
N GLU A 94 -32.80 -16.41 -25.40
CA GLU A 94 -31.83 -17.31 -24.77
C GLU A 94 -30.84 -17.91 -25.79
N ARG A 95 -31.29 -18.29 -26.98
CA ARG A 95 -30.44 -18.88 -28.03
C ARG A 95 -29.35 -17.89 -28.47
N THR A 96 -29.70 -16.62 -28.65
CA THR A 96 -28.77 -15.54 -29.02
C THR A 96 -27.81 -15.25 -27.88
N ILE A 97 -28.30 -15.23 -26.64
CA ILE A 97 -27.47 -15.04 -25.43
C ILE A 97 -26.44 -16.16 -25.27
N GLN A 98 -26.86 -17.41 -25.44
CA GLN A 98 -25.95 -18.57 -25.39
C GLN A 98 -24.91 -18.51 -26.51
N GLY A 99 -25.31 -18.10 -27.73
CA GLY A 99 -24.38 -17.85 -28.83
C GLY A 99 -23.40 -16.72 -28.54
N ALA A 100 -23.84 -15.67 -27.83
CA ALA A 100 -22.97 -14.57 -27.38
C ALA A 100 -21.94 -15.05 -26.36
N HIS A 101 -22.37 -15.81 -25.34
CA HIS A 101 -21.47 -16.42 -24.34
C HIS A 101 -20.41 -17.30 -25.00
N GLU A 102 -20.80 -18.12 -25.98
CA GLU A 102 -19.87 -18.92 -26.77
C GLU A 102 -18.87 -18.06 -27.54
N CYS A 103 -19.35 -17.01 -28.22
CA CYS A 103 -18.51 -16.09 -28.98
C CYS A 103 -17.49 -15.38 -28.07
N LEU A 104 -17.91 -14.85 -26.92
CA LEU A 104 -17.02 -14.18 -25.97
C LEU A 104 -15.93 -15.12 -25.44
N ARG A 105 -16.28 -16.39 -25.19
CA ARG A 105 -15.33 -17.43 -24.79
C ARG A 105 -14.30 -17.71 -25.87
N LEU A 106 -14.75 -17.89 -27.11
CA LEU A 106 -13.87 -18.19 -28.25
C LEU A 106 -13.00 -17.01 -28.68
N LEU A 107 -13.47 -15.77 -28.50
CA LEU A 107 -12.68 -14.55 -28.68
C LEU A 107 -11.61 -14.36 -27.60
N GLY A 108 -11.68 -15.12 -26.50
CA GLY A 108 -10.74 -15.03 -25.38
C GLY A 108 -10.88 -13.74 -24.58
N VAL A 109 -12.11 -13.22 -24.45
CA VAL A 109 -12.43 -12.00 -23.68
C VAL A 109 -13.31 -12.27 -22.46
N ALA A 110 -13.83 -13.51 -22.34
CA ALA A 110 -14.54 -13.97 -21.16
C ALA A 110 -14.19 -15.44 -20.89
N THR A 111 -14.05 -15.78 -19.62
CA THR A 111 -13.85 -17.15 -19.16
C THR A 111 -15.02 -17.58 -18.27
N GLU A 112 -15.62 -18.72 -18.58
CA GLU A 112 -16.63 -19.34 -17.71
C GLU A 112 -15.88 -20.12 -16.62
N VAL A 113 -15.77 -19.52 -15.43
CA VAL A 113 -15.01 -20.07 -14.30
C VAL A 113 -15.74 -21.25 -13.69
N LEU A 114 -17.05 -21.11 -13.53
CA LEU A 114 -17.90 -22.17 -13.02
C LEU A 114 -19.17 -22.24 -13.87
N ARG A 115 -19.43 -23.43 -14.42
CA ARG A 115 -20.64 -23.67 -15.18
C ARG A 115 -21.84 -23.70 -14.23
N GLY A 116 -22.92 -23.03 -14.64
CA GLY A 116 -24.16 -23.02 -13.87
C GLY A 116 -24.64 -24.43 -13.57
N ARG A 117 -25.10 -24.66 -12.34
CA ARG A 117 -25.59 -25.95 -11.85
C ARG A 117 -26.85 -25.78 -11.03
N GLN A 118 -27.65 -26.84 -10.93
CA GLN A 118 -28.80 -26.84 -10.02
C GLN A 118 -28.31 -26.71 -8.57
N ARG A 119 -29.04 -25.93 -7.76
CA ARG A 119 -28.77 -25.82 -6.33
C ARG A 119 -29.10 -27.12 -5.64
N THR A 120 -28.28 -27.53 -4.68
CA THR A 120 -28.62 -28.66 -3.81
C THR A 120 -29.80 -28.30 -2.90
N TYR A 121 -30.45 -29.29 -2.30
CA TYR A 121 -31.54 -29.04 -1.35
C TYR A 121 -31.11 -28.10 -0.21
N THR A 122 -29.90 -28.30 0.33
CA THR A 122 -29.32 -27.49 1.40
C THR A 122 -29.02 -26.05 0.95
N GLU A 123 -28.53 -25.85 -0.27
CA GLU A 123 -28.32 -24.51 -0.86
C GLU A 123 -29.63 -23.79 -1.17
N ARG A 124 -30.69 -24.54 -1.50
CA ARG A 124 -31.97 -23.98 -1.95
C ARG A 124 -32.87 -23.55 -0.79
N MET A 125 -32.91 -24.30 0.31
CA MET A 125 -33.88 -24.06 1.39
C MET A 125 -33.73 -22.72 2.12
N PRO A 126 -32.51 -22.24 2.46
CA PRO A 126 -32.36 -20.95 3.16
C PRO A 126 -32.80 -19.74 2.30
N PRO A 127 -32.34 -19.57 1.04
CA PRO A 127 -32.84 -18.50 0.17
C PRO A 127 -34.34 -18.62 -0.15
N TRP A 128 -34.86 -19.84 -0.27
CA TRP A 128 -36.28 -20.08 -0.55
C TRP A 128 -37.20 -19.59 0.56
N ARG A 129 -36.79 -19.76 1.83
CA ARG A 129 -37.51 -19.18 2.98
C ARG A 129 -37.52 -17.64 2.95
N MET A 130 -36.55 -17.04 2.28
CA MET A 130 -36.41 -15.59 2.07
C MET A 130 -37.05 -15.12 0.76
N GLY A 131 -37.74 -16.00 0.02
CA GLY A 131 -38.49 -15.65 -1.19
C GLY A 131 -37.73 -15.86 -2.51
N ASP A 132 -36.46 -16.28 -2.49
CA ASP A 132 -35.71 -16.65 -3.69
C ASP A 132 -36.20 -18.01 -4.24
N ARG A 133 -36.79 -17.98 -5.44
CA ARG A 133 -37.35 -19.18 -6.09
C ARG A 133 -36.45 -19.74 -7.19
N HIS A 134 -35.24 -19.22 -7.38
CA HIS A 134 -34.32 -19.72 -8.39
C HIS A 134 -33.88 -21.16 -8.06
N ARG A 135 -33.90 -22.01 -9.09
CA ARG A 135 -33.59 -23.45 -8.96
C ARG A 135 -32.10 -23.77 -9.07
N GLY A 136 -31.35 -22.93 -9.79
CA GLY A 136 -29.93 -23.14 -10.07
C GLY A 136 -29.08 -21.91 -9.82
N TRP A 137 -27.78 -22.14 -9.72
CA TRP A 137 -26.76 -21.11 -9.82
C TRP A 137 -26.55 -20.74 -11.29
N PRO A 138 -26.53 -19.44 -11.64
CA PRO A 138 -26.08 -19.00 -12.96
C PRO A 138 -24.61 -19.37 -13.17
N SER A 139 -24.17 -19.40 -14.42
CA SER A 139 -22.74 -19.53 -14.71
C SER A 139 -21.98 -18.31 -14.18
N LEU A 140 -20.79 -18.58 -13.68
CA LEU A 140 -19.86 -17.57 -13.20
C LEU A 140 -18.87 -17.25 -14.30
N TRP A 141 -18.86 -15.98 -14.69
CA TRP A 141 -17.96 -15.46 -15.69
C TRP A 141 -16.91 -14.54 -15.07
N ALA A 142 -15.72 -14.60 -15.65
CA ALA A 142 -14.68 -13.60 -15.50
C ALA A 142 -14.50 -12.91 -16.86
N LEU A 143 -14.83 -11.62 -16.88
CA LEU A 143 -14.70 -10.76 -18.05
C LEU A 143 -13.32 -10.11 -18.02
N HIS A 144 -12.54 -10.30 -19.07
CA HIS A 144 -11.14 -9.92 -19.05
C HIS A 144 -10.66 -9.34 -20.38
N GLY A 145 -9.53 -8.64 -20.32
CA GLY A 145 -8.81 -8.25 -21.52
C GLY A 145 -8.18 -9.46 -22.20
N ASN A 146 -8.07 -9.44 -23.52
CA ASN A 146 -7.20 -10.37 -24.23
C ASN A 146 -5.80 -9.73 -24.31
N PRO A 147 -4.75 -10.32 -23.71
CA PRO A 147 -3.42 -9.72 -23.65
C PRO A 147 -2.78 -9.53 -25.03
N HIS A 148 -3.13 -10.38 -26.00
CA HIS A 148 -2.67 -10.22 -27.38
C HIS A 148 -3.32 -9.00 -28.04
N ILE A 149 -4.61 -8.77 -27.76
CA ILE A 149 -5.34 -7.59 -28.26
C ILE A 149 -4.86 -6.33 -27.54
N ALA A 150 -4.65 -6.38 -26.22
CA ALA A 150 -4.10 -5.24 -25.48
C ALA A 150 -2.75 -4.80 -26.07
N ARG A 151 -1.86 -5.76 -26.41
CA ARG A 151 -0.60 -5.47 -27.10
C ARG A 151 -0.82 -4.78 -28.45
N VAL A 152 -1.79 -5.24 -29.25
CA VAL A 152 -2.13 -4.63 -30.55
C VAL A 152 -2.75 -3.24 -30.36
N VAL A 153 -3.73 -3.07 -29.48
CA VAL A 153 -4.39 -1.79 -29.19
C VAL A 153 -3.38 -0.75 -28.67
N HIS A 154 -2.48 -1.14 -27.77
CA HIS A 154 -1.40 -0.27 -27.30
C HIS A 154 -0.33 -0.01 -28.36
N SER A 155 -0.07 -0.95 -29.27
CA SER A 155 0.84 -0.73 -30.41
C SER A 155 0.25 0.21 -31.47
N LEU A 156 -1.08 0.21 -31.64
CA LEU A 156 -1.82 1.05 -32.58
C LEU A 156 -2.17 2.42 -31.98
N SER A 157 -2.07 2.57 -30.66
CA SER A 157 -2.26 3.84 -29.94
C SER A 157 -1.01 4.18 -29.12
N PRO A 158 0.08 4.68 -29.73
CA PRO A 158 1.25 5.10 -28.98
C PRO A 158 1.04 6.45 -28.23
N HIS A 159 -0.19 6.96 -28.12
CA HIS A 159 -0.42 8.38 -27.82
C HIS A 159 -1.59 8.64 -26.86
N LEU A 160 -1.49 8.18 -25.61
CA LEU A 160 -2.34 8.74 -24.55
C LEU A 160 -1.59 9.35 -23.36
N GLU A 161 -0.30 9.09 -23.17
CA GLU A 161 0.38 9.65 -21.97
C GLU A 161 1.51 10.65 -22.22
N ARG A 162 2.07 10.76 -23.43
CA ARG A 162 3.02 11.83 -23.80
C ARG A 162 3.44 11.66 -25.26
N SER A 163 2.97 12.51 -26.17
CA SER A 163 3.70 12.71 -27.43
C SER A 163 3.81 14.20 -27.71
N GLN A 164 5.02 14.64 -28.08
CA GLN A 164 5.29 15.97 -28.63
C GLN A 164 5.04 16.02 -30.15
N ALA A 165 4.15 15.18 -30.67
CA ALA A 165 3.79 15.19 -32.08
C ALA A 165 2.59 16.13 -32.29
N THR A 166 2.87 17.40 -32.60
CA THR A 166 1.88 18.28 -33.22
C THR A 166 1.49 17.67 -34.57
N THR A 167 0.28 17.11 -34.66
CA THR A 167 -0.31 16.72 -35.95
C THR A 167 -0.55 18.00 -36.76
N LYS A 168 0.36 18.28 -37.70
CA LYS A 168 0.12 19.32 -38.70
C LYS A 168 -0.97 18.80 -39.64
N ASN A 169 -2.18 19.33 -39.50
CA ASN A 169 -3.18 19.21 -40.54
C ASN A 169 -2.59 19.82 -41.82
N SER A 170 -2.49 19.01 -42.88
CA SER A 170 -2.07 19.46 -44.21
C SER A 170 -2.99 20.59 -44.69
N PRO A 171 -2.45 21.69 -45.25
CA PRO A 171 -3.25 22.83 -45.71
C PRO A 171 -4.09 22.53 -46.96
N LEU A 172 -4.05 21.30 -47.50
CA LEU A 172 -4.66 20.96 -48.79
C LEU A 172 -5.92 20.07 -48.70
N LYS A 173 -6.38 19.67 -47.51
CA LYS A 173 -7.68 18.99 -47.37
C LYS A 173 -8.80 20.01 -47.23
N ARG A 174 -9.37 20.41 -48.37
CA ARG A 174 -10.58 21.22 -48.48
C ARG A 174 -11.77 20.41 -47.94
N LEU A 175 -12.10 20.57 -46.67
CA LEU A 175 -13.39 20.14 -46.12
C LEU A 175 -14.47 21.03 -46.74
N VAL A 176 -15.25 20.47 -47.65
CA VAL A 176 -16.48 21.08 -48.13
C VAL A 176 -17.55 20.80 -47.08
N THR A 177 -17.83 21.78 -46.23
CA THR A 177 -19.09 21.85 -45.49
C THR A 177 -19.74 23.18 -45.80
N THR A 178 -20.97 23.09 -46.27
CA THR A 178 -21.91 24.14 -46.65
C THR A 178 -22.03 25.27 -45.62
N GLN A 179 -22.21 26.47 -46.17
CA GLN A 179 -22.59 27.76 -45.58
C GLN A 179 -23.06 27.76 -44.11
N GLY A 180 -22.39 28.55 -43.28
CA GLY A 180 -22.85 28.87 -41.94
C GLY A 180 -22.04 29.99 -41.29
N GLY A 181 -22.55 31.22 -41.39
CA GLY A 181 -22.38 32.34 -40.45
C GLY A 181 -20.96 32.81 -40.09
N ARG A 182 -20.71 34.11 -40.20
CA ARG A 182 -19.54 34.79 -39.61
C ARG A 182 -19.41 34.42 -38.11
N LYS A 183 -18.50 33.50 -37.79
CA LYS A 183 -18.09 33.22 -36.41
C LYS A 183 -17.11 34.31 -35.96
N ARG A 184 -17.49 35.02 -34.90
CA ARG A 184 -16.58 35.87 -34.12
C ARG A 184 -15.35 35.04 -33.67
N PRO A 185 -14.16 35.65 -33.58
CA PRO A 185 -12.98 34.95 -33.08
C PRO A 185 -13.26 34.38 -31.69
N ALA A 186 -12.94 33.10 -31.49
CA ALA A 186 -13.03 32.47 -30.17
C ALA A 186 -12.11 33.22 -29.18
N PRO A 187 -12.56 33.47 -27.93
CA PRO A 187 -11.70 34.09 -26.93
C PRO A 187 -10.45 33.21 -26.71
N LYS A 188 -9.28 33.83 -26.65
CA LYS A 188 -8.02 33.15 -26.28
C LYS A 188 -8.22 32.45 -24.93
N PRO A 189 -7.79 31.19 -24.76
CA PRO A 189 -7.89 30.53 -23.47
C PRO A 189 -7.13 31.37 -22.43
N ALA A 190 -7.80 31.70 -21.32
CA ALA A 190 -7.17 32.40 -20.22
C ALA A 190 -5.90 31.63 -19.82
N ARG A 191 -4.76 32.34 -19.71
CA ARG A 191 -3.52 31.75 -19.21
C ARG A 191 -3.84 31.06 -17.88
N ARG A 192 -3.60 29.74 -17.79
CA ARG A 192 -3.77 28.98 -16.53
C ARG A 192 -2.94 29.69 -15.46
N ARG A 193 -3.58 30.10 -14.35
CA ARG A 193 -2.87 30.65 -13.19
C ARG A 193 -1.82 29.63 -12.76
N ALA A 194 -0.61 30.10 -12.45
CA ALA A 194 0.41 29.23 -11.89
C ALA A 194 -0.12 28.56 -10.61
N PRO A 195 0.15 27.26 -10.38
CA PRO A 195 -0.24 26.57 -9.16
C PRO A 195 0.32 27.29 -7.93
N ASP A 196 -0.45 27.31 -6.84
CA ASP A 196 -0.02 27.89 -5.56
C ASP A 196 1.26 27.18 -5.07
N GLU A 197 2.32 27.95 -4.84
CA GLU A 197 3.64 27.42 -4.50
C GLU A 197 3.66 26.74 -3.12
N ALA A 198 2.97 27.33 -2.14
CA ALA A 198 2.94 26.82 -0.78
C ALA A 198 2.16 25.50 -0.71
N GLY A 199 0.98 25.46 -1.34
CA GLY A 199 0.18 24.25 -1.47
C GLY A 199 0.92 23.14 -2.24
N ARG A 200 1.65 23.49 -3.32
CA ARG A 200 2.47 22.52 -4.08
C ARG A 200 3.60 21.93 -3.23
N ARG A 201 4.28 22.73 -2.41
CA ARG A 201 5.33 22.26 -1.50
C ARG A 201 4.78 21.34 -0.42
N LEU A 202 3.63 21.68 0.17
CA LEU A 202 2.94 20.81 1.13
C LEU A 202 2.56 19.48 0.48
N ALA A 203 1.96 19.51 -0.72
CA ALA A 203 1.61 18.31 -1.48
C ALA A 203 2.84 17.43 -1.77
N THR A 204 3.97 18.05 -2.14
CA THR A 204 5.21 17.33 -2.45
C THR A 204 5.74 16.59 -1.23
N ARG A 205 5.77 17.27 -0.07
CA ARG A 205 6.22 16.66 1.18
C ARG A 205 5.27 15.55 1.64
N TRP A 206 3.96 15.77 1.54
CA TRP A 206 2.96 14.77 1.92
C TRP A 206 3.02 13.51 1.06
N ARG A 207 3.21 13.65 -0.26
CA ARG A 207 3.41 12.50 -1.15
C ARG A 207 4.65 11.67 -0.81
N ALA A 208 5.70 12.32 -0.31
CA ALA A 208 6.95 11.68 0.10
C ALA A 208 6.89 11.08 1.52
N ASP A 209 5.87 11.43 2.30
CA ASP A 209 5.69 10.89 3.64
C ASP A 209 5.45 9.37 3.59
N ARG A 210 6.07 8.66 4.54
CA ARG A 210 5.92 7.20 4.70
C ARG A 210 4.52 6.81 5.21
N HIS A 211 3.86 7.72 5.93
CA HIS A 211 2.55 7.48 6.55
C HIS A 211 1.39 7.97 5.68
N ALA A 212 1.66 8.67 4.58
CA ALA A 212 0.62 9.12 3.67
C ALA A 212 -0.07 7.93 2.95
N PRO A 213 -1.41 7.98 2.79
CA PRO A 213 -2.13 6.95 2.05
C PRO A 213 -1.63 6.78 0.61
N PRO A 214 -1.64 5.56 0.04
CA PRO A 214 -1.10 5.30 -1.30
C PRO A 214 -1.72 6.17 -2.41
N TRP A 215 -3.02 6.45 -2.31
CA TRP A 215 -3.76 7.23 -3.31
C TRP A 215 -3.32 8.68 -3.45
N VAL A 216 -2.62 9.23 -2.46
CA VAL A 216 -2.05 10.58 -2.52
C VAL A 216 -1.00 10.68 -3.64
N ARG A 217 -0.32 9.56 -3.94
CA ARG A 217 0.75 9.50 -4.95
C ARG A 217 0.23 9.44 -6.38
N THR A 218 -1.03 9.06 -6.58
CA THR A 218 -1.69 8.89 -7.88
C THR A 218 -1.72 10.18 -8.70
N TYR A 219 -1.86 11.33 -8.05
CA TYR A 219 -1.88 12.64 -8.71
C TYR A 219 -0.58 13.42 -8.47
N ALA A 220 -0.23 14.28 -9.43
CA ALA A 220 0.93 15.17 -9.33
C ALA A 220 0.71 16.23 -8.24
N ALA A 221 1.80 16.72 -7.64
CA ALA A 221 1.75 17.77 -6.60
C ALA A 221 1.00 19.03 -7.06
N ASP A 222 1.13 19.39 -8.35
CA ASP A 222 0.41 20.52 -8.95
C ASP A 222 -1.11 20.37 -8.89
N SER A 223 -1.63 19.13 -8.96
CA SER A 223 -3.06 18.87 -8.90
C SER A 223 -3.65 19.11 -7.51
N TRP A 224 -2.82 19.01 -6.47
CA TRP A 224 -3.20 19.24 -5.08
C TRP A 224 -3.01 20.70 -4.64
N ALA A 225 -2.20 21.47 -5.38
CA ALA A 225 -1.73 22.79 -4.97
C ALA A 225 -2.84 23.77 -4.58
N ALA A 226 -3.91 23.84 -5.38
CA ALA A 226 -5.02 24.75 -5.09
C ALA A 226 -5.82 24.35 -3.83
N MET A 227 -6.03 23.05 -3.61
CA MET A 227 -6.77 22.54 -2.45
C MET A 227 -5.98 22.71 -1.16
N LEU A 228 -4.66 22.55 -1.24
CA LEU A 228 -3.75 22.64 -0.09
C LEU A 228 -3.23 24.05 0.17
N ALA A 229 -3.62 25.05 -0.62
CA ALA A 229 -3.15 26.44 -0.45
C ALA A 229 -3.55 27.03 0.91
N ALA A 230 -4.82 26.91 1.30
CA ALA A 230 -5.31 27.41 2.59
C ALA A 230 -4.73 26.64 3.80
N PRO A 231 -4.70 25.29 3.82
CA PRO A 231 -3.97 24.54 4.84
C PRO A 231 -2.48 24.91 4.92
N ALA A 232 -1.80 25.08 3.79
CA ALA A 232 -0.39 25.47 3.77
C ALA A 232 -0.17 26.89 4.34
N ALA A 233 -1.09 27.83 4.07
CA ALA A 233 -1.05 29.17 4.66
C ALA A 233 -1.27 29.15 6.18
N ALA A 234 -2.10 28.22 6.68
CA ALA A 234 -2.30 27.97 8.11
C ALA A 234 -1.16 27.15 8.76
N GLY A 235 -0.08 26.86 8.02
CA GLY A 235 1.11 26.20 8.56
C GLY A 235 1.01 24.67 8.67
N TRP A 236 0.07 24.02 7.97
CA TRP A 236 -0.10 22.58 8.05
C TRP A 236 1.14 21.81 7.55
N THR A 237 1.41 20.68 8.20
CA THR A 237 2.46 19.72 7.87
C THR A 237 1.88 18.47 7.20
N PRO A 238 2.72 17.62 6.58
CA PRO A 238 2.30 16.29 6.12
C PRO A 238 1.66 15.41 7.20
N ALA A 239 2.11 15.55 8.44
CA ALA A 239 1.56 14.83 9.59
C ALA A 239 0.11 15.28 9.85
N ASP A 240 -0.19 16.59 9.77
CA ASP A 240 -1.55 17.11 9.91
C ASP A 240 -2.52 16.53 8.88
N LEU A 241 -2.08 16.42 7.62
CA LEU A 241 -2.91 15.83 6.56
C LEU A 241 -3.15 14.34 6.78
N THR A 242 -2.16 13.62 7.33
CA THR A 242 -2.28 12.19 7.62
C THR A 242 -3.14 11.95 8.88
N ALA A 243 -3.00 12.80 9.90
CA ALA A 243 -3.86 12.82 11.07
C ALA A 243 -5.31 13.13 10.68
N LEU A 244 -5.56 14.10 9.79
CA LEU A 244 -6.88 14.39 9.26
C LEU A 244 -7.53 13.15 8.61
N VAL A 245 -6.78 12.39 7.81
CA VAL A 245 -7.30 11.15 7.20
C VAL A 245 -7.61 10.11 8.27
N ARG A 246 -6.77 9.98 9.29
CA ARG A 246 -6.97 9.05 10.41
C ARG A 246 -8.21 9.42 11.24
N ASP A 247 -8.41 10.70 11.50
CA ASP A 247 -9.56 11.21 12.26
C ASP A 247 -10.86 11.04 11.47
N TRP A 248 -10.81 11.26 10.16
CA TRP A 248 -11.92 10.94 9.27
C TRP A 248 -12.28 9.44 9.35
N LEU A 249 -11.30 8.54 9.38
CA LEU A 249 -11.55 7.10 9.53
C LEU A 249 -12.08 6.73 10.93
N SER A 250 -11.60 7.39 11.99
CA SER A 250 -11.99 7.09 13.37
C SER A 250 -13.45 7.44 13.67
N THR A 251 -14.02 8.39 12.92
CA THR A 251 -15.46 8.73 12.98
C THR A 251 -16.37 7.72 12.27
N GLY A 252 -15.82 6.61 11.77
CA GLY A 252 -16.57 5.53 11.13
C GLY A 252 -16.78 5.72 9.63
N HIS A 253 -16.18 6.76 9.04
CA HIS A 253 -16.13 6.88 7.59
C HIS A 253 -15.12 5.90 6.99
N TRP A 254 -15.39 5.47 5.77
CA TRP A 254 -14.53 4.54 5.04
C TRP A 254 -13.85 5.23 3.86
N VAL A 255 -12.58 4.92 3.64
CA VAL A 255 -11.79 5.41 2.51
C VAL A 255 -11.31 4.21 1.69
N PRO A 256 -11.62 4.13 0.39
CA PRO A 256 -11.04 3.12 -0.49
C PRO A 256 -9.53 3.29 -0.62
N ASP A 257 -8.80 2.18 -0.78
CA ASP A 257 -7.36 2.21 -1.06
C ASP A 257 -7.01 2.99 -2.34
N VAL A 258 -7.92 2.95 -3.32
CA VAL A 258 -7.84 3.73 -4.57
C VAL A 258 -9.16 4.48 -4.78
N PRO A 259 -9.32 5.69 -4.22
CA PRO A 259 -10.51 6.49 -4.41
C PRO A 259 -10.60 6.97 -5.87
N ALA A 260 -11.79 6.88 -6.47
CA ALA A 260 -12.02 7.35 -7.83
C ALA A 260 -11.84 8.87 -7.99
N ARG A 261 -12.01 9.64 -6.90
CA ARG A 261 -11.84 11.10 -6.88
C ARG A 261 -11.06 11.56 -5.64
N PRO A 262 -9.74 11.31 -5.58
CA PRO A 262 -8.93 11.59 -4.39
C PRO A 262 -8.90 13.08 -4.00
N ILE A 263 -8.87 13.99 -4.99
CA ILE A 263 -8.86 15.44 -4.75
C ILE A 263 -10.19 15.90 -4.16
N ALA A 264 -11.31 15.34 -4.64
CA ALA A 264 -12.63 15.66 -4.10
C ALA A 264 -12.80 15.08 -2.68
N LEU A 265 -12.29 13.86 -2.45
CA LEU A 265 -12.28 13.22 -1.13
C LEU A 265 -11.53 14.07 -0.09
N LEU A 266 -10.32 14.52 -0.44
CA LEU A 266 -9.56 15.43 0.43
C LEU A 266 -10.33 16.74 0.68
N GLY A 267 -10.98 17.28 -0.35
CA GLY A 267 -11.87 18.43 -0.22
C GLY A 267 -13.00 18.18 0.78
N THR A 268 -13.61 17.00 0.78
CA THR A 268 -14.66 16.64 1.76
C THR A 268 -14.13 16.48 3.18
N MET A 269 -12.95 15.88 3.34
CA MET A 269 -12.29 15.76 4.65
C MET A 269 -11.93 17.15 5.22
N LEU A 270 -11.39 18.03 4.38
CA LEU A 270 -11.09 19.40 4.78
C LEU A 270 -12.36 20.17 5.14
N ALA A 271 -13.43 20.05 4.34
CA ALA A 271 -14.72 20.68 4.65
C ALA A 271 -15.29 20.21 5.99
N TRP A 272 -15.25 18.90 6.25
CA TRP A 272 -15.67 18.31 7.52
C TRP A 272 -14.83 18.77 8.71
N HIS A 273 -13.51 18.89 8.53
CA HIS A 273 -12.64 19.44 9.56
C HIS A 273 -13.01 20.89 9.84
N THR A 274 -13.15 21.71 8.79
CA THR A 274 -13.48 23.14 8.92
C THR A 274 -14.90 23.42 9.40
N SER A 275 -15.80 22.43 9.38
CA SER A 275 -17.15 22.60 9.94
C SER A 275 -17.18 22.48 11.46
N HIS A 276 -16.16 21.87 12.06
CA HIS A 276 -16.06 21.65 13.51
C HIS A 276 -14.88 22.38 14.14
N ASN A 277 -13.82 22.68 13.38
CA ASN A 277 -12.56 23.26 13.82
C ASN A 277 -12.13 24.42 12.90
N SER A 278 -11.26 25.31 13.38
CA SER A 278 -10.59 26.27 12.52
C SER A 278 -9.50 25.60 11.67
N LEU A 279 -9.09 26.23 10.58
CA LEU A 279 -7.85 25.81 9.88
C LEU A 279 -6.60 26.04 10.73
N GLU A 280 -6.66 26.89 11.75
CA GLU A 280 -5.55 27.09 12.69
C GLU A 280 -5.41 25.92 13.68
N ASP A 281 -6.49 25.17 13.91
CA ASP A 281 -6.51 23.99 14.77
C ASP A 281 -5.91 22.80 14.01
N ARG A 282 -4.58 22.69 14.05
CA ARG A 282 -3.80 21.68 13.34
C ARG A 282 -4.01 20.27 13.93
N PRO A 283 -4.48 19.29 13.13
CA PRO A 283 -4.80 17.93 13.62
C PRO A 283 -3.65 17.20 14.32
N ALA A 284 -2.40 17.34 13.88
CA ALA A 284 -1.25 16.64 14.46
C ALA A 284 -0.52 17.47 15.53
N ALA A 285 -0.94 18.72 15.81
CA ALA A 285 -0.19 19.61 16.70
C ALA A 285 -0.05 19.08 18.13
N LEU A 286 -1.08 18.40 18.66
CA LEU A 286 -1.03 17.79 19.99
C LEU A 286 -0.07 16.59 20.04
N ASP A 287 -0.09 15.73 19.01
CA ASP A 287 0.82 14.59 18.89
C ASP A 287 2.28 15.09 18.73
N GLU A 288 2.51 16.08 17.86
CA GLU A 288 3.83 16.72 17.66
C GLU A 288 4.37 17.35 18.96
N ALA A 289 3.51 18.00 19.76
CA ALA A 289 3.90 18.57 21.05
C ALA A 289 4.33 17.49 22.05
N ARG A 290 3.59 16.38 22.13
CA ARG A 290 3.91 15.25 23.00
C ARG A 290 5.23 14.58 22.59
N GLU A 291 5.42 14.32 21.31
CA GLU A 291 6.68 13.76 20.80
C GLU A 291 7.87 14.69 21.06
N ALA A 292 7.69 16.01 20.94
CA ALA A 292 8.72 16.98 21.26
C ALA A 292 9.09 16.98 22.74
N GLU A 293 8.11 16.84 23.64
CA GLU A 293 8.34 16.69 25.08
C GLU A 293 9.09 15.39 25.42
N GLU A 294 8.70 14.28 24.81
CA GLU A 294 9.36 12.98 24.97
C GLU A 294 10.80 13.02 24.47
N LEU A 295 11.05 13.59 23.29
CA LEU A 295 12.41 13.79 22.75
C LEU A 295 13.24 14.70 23.65
N ALA A 296 12.66 15.77 24.20
CA ALA A 296 13.34 16.63 25.15
C ALA A 296 13.67 15.88 26.45
N ALA A 297 12.77 15.04 26.95
CA ALA A 297 12.99 14.19 28.12
C ALA A 297 14.10 13.16 27.87
N ALA A 298 14.10 12.49 26.73
CA ALA A 298 15.14 11.55 26.33
C ALA A 298 16.51 12.23 26.25
N ARG A 299 16.59 13.42 25.63
CA ARG A 299 17.83 14.22 25.57
C ARG A 299 18.33 14.62 26.96
N ARG A 300 17.42 14.97 27.88
CA ARG A 300 17.78 15.25 29.28
C ARG A 300 18.34 14.01 29.96
N CYS A 301 17.68 12.86 29.83
CA CYS A 301 18.14 11.58 30.39
C CYS A 301 19.53 11.20 29.89
N VAL A 302 19.78 11.28 28.57
CA VAL A 302 21.10 11.00 27.98
C VAL A 302 22.17 11.94 28.54
N ARG A 303 21.88 13.24 28.64
CA ARG A 303 22.82 14.20 29.23
C ARG A 303 23.10 13.91 30.71
N ASP A 304 22.08 13.54 31.47
CA ASP A 304 22.23 13.19 32.88
C ASP A 304 23.04 11.90 33.06
N GLN A 305 22.90 10.92 32.16
CA GLN A 305 23.75 9.72 32.13
C GLN A 305 25.21 10.04 31.86
N PHE A 306 25.50 10.91 30.88
CA PHE A 306 26.88 11.36 30.63
C PHE A 306 27.46 12.11 31.84
N ARG A 307 26.68 13.01 32.45
CA ARG A 307 27.12 13.71 33.68
C ARG A 307 27.42 12.72 34.81
N ALA A 308 26.54 11.76 35.06
CA ALA A 308 26.75 10.75 36.11
C ALA A 308 27.97 9.86 35.82
N HIS A 309 28.23 9.54 34.55
CA HIS A 309 29.44 8.83 34.15
C HIS A 309 30.70 9.65 34.41
N ASP A 310 30.69 10.94 34.08
CA ASP A 310 31.83 11.84 34.32
C ASP A 310 32.08 12.02 35.83
N GLU A 311 31.03 12.20 36.62
CA GLU A 311 31.09 12.23 38.10
C GLU A 311 31.72 10.93 38.64
N TYR A 312 31.21 9.76 38.21
CA TYR A 312 31.76 8.47 38.60
C TYR A 312 33.24 8.31 38.19
N ALA A 313 33.63 8.78 37.01
CA ALA A 313 35.01 8.73 36.55
C ALA A 313 35.92 9.62 37.41
N THR A 314 35.46 10.81 37.81
CA THR A 314 36.20 11.69 38.72
C THR A 314 36.33 11.09 40.12
N ASP A 315 35.26 10.52 40.67
CA ASP A 315 35.28 9.85 41.98
C ASP A 315 36.19 8.62 41.98
N ARG A 316 36.20 7.87 40.88
CA ARG A 316 37.12 6.74 40.71
C ARG A 316 38.57 7.22 40.67
N ALA A 317 38.86 8.31 39.96
CA ALA A 317 40.20 8.87 39.88
C ALA A 317 40.68 9.40 41.25
N THR A 318 39.82 10.06 42.02
CA THR A 318 40.16 10.51 43.39
C THR A 318 40.37 9.34 44.33
N ALA A 319 39.54 8.30 44.26
CA ALA A 319 39.72 7.07 45.04
C ALA A 319 41.03 6.35 44.68
N GLN A 320 41.39 6.29 43.40
CA GLN A 320 42.68 5.74 42.96
C GLN A 320 43.86 6.55 43.48
N ALA A 321 43.79 7.89 43.42
CA ALA A 321 44.82 8.75 43.99
C ALA A 321 44.96 8.56 45.52
N ALA A 322 43.85 8.31 46.23
CA ALA A 322 43.87 8.01 47.66
C ALA A 322 44.57 6.68 47.99
N LEU A 323 44.51 5.68 47.09
CA LEU A 323 45.25 4.41 47.24
C LEU A 323 46.77 4.59 47.22
N ASP A 324 47.26 5.62 46.53
CA ASP A 324 48.67 6.02 46.55
C ASP A 324 49.01 7.07 47.63
N GLY A 325 48.07 7.32 48.54
CA GLY A 325 48.26 8.23 49.66
C GLY A 325 49.35 7.75 50.65
N PRO A 326 49.87 8.67 51.48
CA PRO A 326 50.98 8.40 52.40
C PRO A 326 50.64 7.30 53.43
N GLY A 327 49.37 7.18 53.84
CA GLY A 327 48.93 6.11 54.74
C GLY A 327 49.02 4.71 54.13
N HIS A 328 48.61 4.55 52.87
CA HIS A 328 48.77 3.27 52.15
C HIS A 328 50.23 2.98 51.81
N ALA A 329 51.02 4.01 51.48
CA ALA A 329 52.46 3.85 51.32
C ALA A 329 53.13 3.34 52.61
N ALA A 330 52.79 3.92 53.78
CA ALA A 330 53.27 3.47 55.08
C ALA A 330 52.82 2.03 55.40
N ALA A 331 51.57 1.67 55.10
CA ALA A 331 51.08 0.31 55.27
C ALA A 331 51.85 -0.70 54.37
N ARG A 332 52.09 -0.37 53.09
CA ARG A 332 52.91 -1.19 52.18
C ARG A 332 54.33 -1.37 52.71
N GLN A 333 54.94 -0.30 53.23
CA GLN A 333 56.27 -0.35 53.84
C GLN A 333 56.29 -1.25 55.09
N ALA A 334 55.32 -1.13 55.99
CA ALA A 334 55.21 -1.95 57.19
C ALA A 334 55.04 -3.45 56.85
N VAL A 335 54.23 -3.78 55.84
CA VAL A 335 54.09 -5.16 55.35
C VAL A 335 55.41 -5.67 54.76
N ALA A 336 56.09 -4.86 53.93
CA ALA A 336 57.38 -5.24 53.36
C ALA A 336 58.45 -5.47 54.44
N GLU A 337 58.46 -4.65 55.49
CA GLU A 337 59.30 -4.88 56.67
C GLU A 337 58.97 -6.17 57.40
N ALA A 338 57.69 -6.46 57.63
CA ALA A 338 57.27 -7.70 58.26
C ALA A 338 57.69 -8.93 57.45
N VAL A 339 57.55 -8.87 56.11
CA VAL A 339 58.00 -9.93 55.19
C VAL A 339 59.52 -10.10 55.24
N ARG A 340 60.30 -9.02 55.23
CA ARG A 340 61.77 -9.07 55.38
C ARG A 340 62.18 -9.68 56.71
N ARG A 341 61.54 -9.28 57.82
CA ARG A 341 61.79 -9.86 59.15
C ARG A 341 61.47 -11.35 59.18
N ALA A 342 60.35 -11.78 58.58
CA ALA A 342 59.98 -13.19 58.48
C ALA A 342 60.98 -13.99 57.62
N ALA A 343 61.46 -13.43 56.52
CA ALA A 343 62.51 -14.02 55.69
C ALA A 343 63.82 -14.20 56.48
N CYS A 344 64.26 -13.16 57.20
CA CYS A 344 65.47 -13.22 58.05
C CYS A 344 65.34 -14.28 59.16
N LYS A 345 64.17 -14.37 59.83
CA LYS A 345 63.90 -15.43 60.80
C LYS A 345 64.01 -16.82 60.17
N ARG A 346 63.43 -17.03 58.98
CA ARG A 346 63.55 -18.31 58.26
C ARG A 346 65.00 -18.64 57.92
N THR A 347 65.80 -17.67 57.44
CA THR A 347 67.22 -17.92 57.16
C THR A 347 68.02 -18.24 58.42
N VAL A 348 67.71 -17.62 59.56
CA VAL A 348 68.35 -17.93 60.85
C VAL A 348 68.00 -19.33 61.33
N VAL A 349 66.73 -19.73 61.21
CA VAL A 349 66.28 -21.10 61.55
C VAL A 349 66.99 -22.13 60.69
N VAL A 350 67.03 -21.94 59.37
CA VAL A 350 67.74 -22.85 58.44
C VAL A 350 69.25 -22.88 58.73
N ALA A 351 69.86 -21.74 59.07
CA ALA A 351 71.27 -21.68 59.48
C ALA A 351 71.54 -22.46 60.78
N ALA A 352 70.63 -22.39 61.76
CA ALA A 352 70.72 -23.16 62.99
C ALA A 352 70.55 -24.67 62.74
N GLU A 353 69.59 -25.06 61.90
CA GLU A 353 69.36 -26.46 61.50
C GLU A 353 70.56 -27.05 60.76
N THR A 354 71.13 -26.31 59.79
CA THR A 354 72.34 -26.72 59.08
C THR A 354 73.57 -26.80 59.99
N ALA A 355 73.73 -25.89 60.96
CA ALA A 355 74.79 -25.96 61.95
C ALA A 355 74.63 -27.18 62.90
N GLN A 356 73.41 -27.48 63.34
CA GLN A 356 73.11 -28.69 64.13
C GLN A 356 73.43 -29.95 63.33
N PHE A 357 73.02 -30.01 62.06
CA PHE A 357 73.33 -31.13 61.17
C PHE A 357 74.85 -31.30 60.97
N ALA A 358 75.58 -30.20 60.73
CA ALA A 358 77.04 -30.22 60.60
C ALA A 358 77.74 -30.70 61.89
N ALA A 359 77.27 -30.27 63.07
CA ALA A 359 77.77 -30.73 64.35
C ALA A 359 77.51 -32.23 64.57
N MET A 360 76.31 -32.74 64.22
CA MET A 360 76.02 -34.18 64.26
C MET A 360 76.97 -34.98 63.35
N VAL A 361 77.26 -34.48 62.15
CA VAL A 361 78.21 -35.09 61.22
C VAL A 361 79.64 -35.08 61.78
N GLN A 362 80.08 -34.01 62.46
CA GLN A 362 81.40 -33.95 63.10
C GLN A 362 81.53 -34.93 64.29
N THR A 363 80.49 -35.04 65.12
CA THR A 363 80.45 -36.02 66.22
C THR A 363 80.51 -37.46 65.70
N ALA A 364 79.82 -37.75 64.59
CA ALA A 364 79.88 -39.06 63.94
C ALA A 364 81.23 -39.36 63.27
N ARG A 365 82.01 -38.34 62.93
CA ARG A 365 83.33 -38.46 62.29
C ARG A 365 84.52 -38.44 63.26
N SER A 366 84.30 -38.16 64.54
CA SER A 366 85.37 -38.12 65.54
C SER A 366 85.60 -39.53 66.13
N PRO A 367 86.71 -40.22 65.80
CA PRO A 367 87.01 -41.56 66.33
C PRO A 367 87.38 -41.50 67.81
N ARG A 368 86.86 -42.46 68.58
CA ARG A 368 87.17 -42.71 70.00
C ARG A 368 88.61 -43.10 70.23
#